data_AF-A0A3S4IJ40-F1
#
_entry.id   AF-A0A3S4IJ40-F1
#
_cell.length_a   1.000
_cell.length_b   1.000
_cell.length_c   1.000
_cell.angle_alpha   90.00
_cell.angle_beta   90.00
_cell.angle_gamma   90.00
#
_symmetry.space_group_name_H-M   'P 1'
#
loop_
_entity.id
_entity.type
_entity.pdbx_description
1 polymer ?
#
loop_
_entity_poly.entity_id
_entity_poly.type
_entity_poly.pdbx_seq_one_letter_code
_entity_poly.pdbx_strand_id
1 'polypeptide(L)' 'MAMAPLDLRVNTLKMKREELLDRLNADGIACEATPYSPLGIRLKDKPALSRHELFKSGAFEVQDEGSQLLA' A
#
# COMPACT_ATOMS: atom_id res chain seq x y z
N MET A 1 -15.76 -17.20 5.50
CA MET A 1 -14.35 -16.83 5.82
C MET A 1 -14.03 -15.58 5.03
N ALA A 2 -13.91 -14.43 5.69
CA ALA A 2 -13.50 -13.20 5.01
C ALA A 2 -11.99 -13.28 4.71
N MET A 3 -11.59 -12.95 3.48
CA MET A 3 -10.18 -12.86 3.14
C MET A 3 -9.54 -11.68 3.88
N ALA A 4 -8.33 -11.86 4.42
CA ALA A 4 -7.58 -10.76 5.01
C ALA A 4 -7.32 -9.65 3.96
N PRO A 5 -7.44 -8.37 4.36
CA PRO A 5 -7.10 -7.25 3.49
C PRO A 5 -5.61 -7.30 3.10
N LEU A 6 -5.28 -6.74 1.94
CA LEU A 6 -3.90 -6.61 1.50
C LEU A 6 -3.42 -5.20 1.81
N ASP A 7 -2.57 -5.08 2.82
CA ASP A 7 -2.00 -3.80 3.23
C ASP A 7 -0.58 -3.62 2.68
N LEU A 8 -0.29 -2.38 2.34
CA LEU A 8 0.98 -1.89 1.83
C LEU A 8 1.58 -0.91 2.83
N ARG A 9 2.90 -0.81 2.84
CA ARG A 9 3.64 0.24 3.53
C ARG A 9 4.32 1.13 2.50
N VAL A 10 4.10 2.44 2.58
CA VAL A 10 4.84 3.41 1.78
C VAL A 10 6.28 3.57 2.29
N ASN A 11 7.22 3.68 1.36
CA ASN A 11 8.57 4.12 1.65
C ASN A 11 8.65 5.65 1.59
N THR A 12 8.59 6.30 2.75
CA THR A 12 8.59 7.76 2.87
C THR A 12 9.88 8.44 2.41
N LEU A 13 10.97 7.68 2.26
CA LEU A 13 12.21 8.19 1.67
C LEU A 13 12.10 8.39 0.15
N LYS A 14 11.10 7.76 -0.49
CA LYS A 14 10.90 7.79 -1.94
C LYS A 14 9.61 8.48 -2.35
N MET A 15 8.54 8.36 -1.56
CA MET A 15 7.21 8.85 -1.92
C MET A 15 6.37 9.14 -0.68
N LYS A 16 5.44 10.10 -0.78
CA LYS A 16 4.45 10.35 0.26
C LYS A 16 3.28 9.36 0.15
N ARG A 17 2.61 9.07 1.26
CA ARG A 17 1.42 8.20 1.29
C ARG A 17 0.32 8.68 0.34
N GLU A 18 0.03 9.98 0.37
CA GLU A 18 -1.01 10.61 -0.45
C GLU A 18 -0.71 10.49 -1.94
N GLU A 19 0.54 10.75 -2.33
CA GLU A 19 1.02 10.59 -3.72
C GLU A 19 0.89 9.13 -4.18
N LEU A 20 1.22 8.17 -3.30
CA LEU A 20 1.09 6.75 -3.62
C LEU A 20 -0.38 6.34 -3.74
N LEU A 21 -1.27 6.85 -2.89
CA LEU A 21 -2.71 6.62 -2.98
C LEU A 21 -3.28 7.15 -4.30
N ASP A 22 -2.95 8.40 -4.66
CA ASP A 22 -3.40 8.99 -5.91
C ASP A 22 -2.90 8.18 -7.10
N ARG A 23 -1.61 7.82 -7.10
CA ARG A 23 -1.01 7.08 -8.19
C ARG A 23 -1.60 5.68 -8.35
N LEU A 24 -1.77 4.94 -7.26
CA LEU A 24 -2.40 3.62 -7.30
C LEU A 24 -3.84 3.71 -7.80
N ASN A 25 -4.63 4.70 -7.34
CA ASN A 25 -5.99 4.89 -7.84
C ASN A 25 -6.01 5.29 -9.33
N ALA A 26 -5.06 6.13 -9.78
CA ALA A 26 -4.90 6.50 -11.18
C ALA A 26 -4.48 5.31 -12.08
N ASP A 27 -3.67 4.39 -11.55
CA ASP A 27 -3.31 3.12 -12.17
C ASP A 27 -4.46 2.06 -12.11
N GLY A 28 -5.65 2.46 -11.63
CA GLY A 28 -6.84 1.61 -11.56
C GLY A 28 -6.84 0.62 -10.39
N ILE A 29 -5.93 0.80 -9.43
CA ILE A 29 -5.83 -0.01 -8.21
C ILE A 29 -6.60 0.69 -7.09
N ALA A 30 -7.81 0.18 -6.83
CA ALA A 30 -8.66 0.69 -5.77
C ALA A 30 -8.00 0.51 -4.39
N CYS A 31 -7.66 1.63 -3.75
CA CYS A 31 -6.94 1.64 -2.48
C CYS A 31 -7.31 2.83 -1.60
N GLU A 32 -7.12 2.66 -0.29
CA GLU A 32 -7.43 3.67 0.71
C GLU A 32 -6.39 3.71 1.82
N ALA A 33 -6.34 4.81 2.55
CA ALA A 33 -5.51 4.95 3.74
C ALA A 33 -5.96 3.94 4.81
N THR A 34 -5.03 3.14 5.35
CA THR A 34 -5.32 2.36 6.57
C THR A 34 -5.63 3.30 7.77
N PRO A 35 -6.49 2.87 8.71
CA PRO A 35 -7.00 3.74 9.78
C PRO A 35 -5.98 4.08 10.87
N TYR A 36 -4.97 3.24 11.10
CA TYR A 36 -4.04 3.36 12.23
C TYR A 36 -2.62 3.67 11.78
N SER A 37 -2.09 2.94 10.79
CA SER A 37 -0.74 3.20 10.31
C SER A 37 -0.71 4.48 9.47
N PRO A 38 0.11 5.49 9.83
CA PRO A 38 0.27 6.70 9.02
C PRO A 38 0.99 6.42 7.69
N LEU A 39 1.56 5.21 7.52
CA LEU A 39 2.27 4.77 6.33
C LEU A 39 1.51 3.68 5.55
N GLY A 40 0.36 3.25 6.07
CA GLY A 40 -0.36 2.10 5.54
C GLY A 40 -1.33 2.45 4.42
N ILE A 41 -1.42 1.60 3.40
CA ILE A 41 -2.45 1.68 2.36
C ILE A 41 -3.13 0.32 2.26
N ARG A 42 -4.46 0.29 2.32
CA ARG A 42 -5.27 -0.91 2.17
C ARG A 42 -5.78 -1.01 0.74
N LEU A 43 -5.54 -2.15 0.09
CA LEU A 43 -6.12 -2.44 -1.21
C LEU A 43 -7.51 -3.06 -1.05
N LYS A 44 -8.45 -2.65 -1.90
CA LYS A 44 -9.81 -3.23 -1.96
C LYS A 44 -9.81 -4.58 -2.66
N ASP A 45 -8.91 -4.75 -3.62
CA ASP A 45 -8.70 -5.96 -4.40
C ASP A 45 -7.28 -6.52 -4.20
N LYS A 46 -6.98 -7.66 -4.82
CA LYS A 46 -5.66 -8.30 -4.79
C LYS A 46 -4.97 -8.25 -6.15
N PRO A 47 -4.56 -7.05 -6.63
CA PRO A 47 -3.86 -6.93 -7.90
C PRO A 47 -2.46 -7.55 -7.83
N ALA A 48 -1.90 -7.89 -8.99
CA ALA A 48 -0.54 -8.40 -9.11
C ALA A 48 0.51 -7.26 -8.99
N LEU A 49 0.78 -6.83 -7.76
CA LEU A 49 1.69 -5.69 -7.46
C LEU A 49 3.15 -5.95 -7.84
N SER A 50 3.59 -7.21 -7.90
CA SER A 50 4.99 -7.57 -8.19
C SER A 50 5.48 -7.04 -9.54
N ARG A 51 4.56 -6.74 -10.48
CA ARG A 51 4.89 -6.18 -11.79
C ARG A 51 4.88 -4.66 -11.81
N HIS A 52 4.26 -4.02 -10.82
CA HIS A 52 4.08 -2.57 -10.73
C HIS A 52 5.44 -1.87 -10.59
N GLU A 53 5.64 -0.77 -11.31
CA GLU A 53 6.92 -0.06 -11.35
C GLU A 53 7.30 0.49 -9.97
N LEU A 54 6.33 1.06 -9.25
CA LEU A 54 6.52 1.55 -7.87
C LEU A 54 6.89 0.45 -6.86
N PHE A 55 6.42 -0.78 -7.06
CA PHE A 55 6.82 -1.90 -6.23
C PHE A 55 8.28 -2.28 -6.51
N LYS A 56 8.66 -2.36 -7.79
CA LYS A 56 10.04 -2.67 -8.22
C LYS A 56 11.03 -1.58 -7.83
N SER A 57 10.61 -0.31 -7.87
CA SER A 57 11.45 0.81 -7.42
C SER A 57 11.54 0.88 -5.91
N GLY A 58 10.77 0.08 -5.17
CA GLY A 58 10.73 0.05 -3.70
C GLY A 58 10.09 1.29 -3.08
N ALA A 59 9.18 1.95 -3.81
CA ALA A 59 8.36 3.06 -3.29
C ALA A 59 7.31 2.56 -2.29
N PHE A 60 6.95 1.28 -2.33
CA PHE A 60 6.16 0.60 -1.31
C PHE A 60 6.48 -0.89 -1.25
N GLU A 61 6.05 -1.52 -0.16
CA GLU A 61 6.15 -2.96 0.07
C GLU A 61 4.82 -3.52 0.59
N VAL A 62 4.64 -4.85 0.51
CA VAL A 62 3.49 -5.54 1.10
C VAL A 62 3.79 -5.80 2.57
N GLN A 63 3.02 -5.17 3.46
CA GLN A 63 3.17 -5.32 4.91
C GLN A 63 1.84 -5.01 5.59
N ASP A 64 1.37 -5.95 6.43
CA ASP A 64 0.15 -5.79 7.22
C ASP A 64 0.20 -4.57 8.15
N GLU A 65 -0.91 -3.85 8.29
CA GLU A 65 -1.00 -2.65 9.14
C GLU A 65 -0.53 -2.91 10.58
N GLY A 66 -0.91 -4.05 11.19
CA GLY A 66 -0.51 -4.38 12.55
C GLY A 66 0.99 -4.57 12.70
N SER A 67 1.65 -5.09 11.66
CA SER A 67 3.11 -5.23 11.63
C SER A 67 3.82 -3.89 11.48
N GLN A 68 3.21 -2.93 10.78
CA GLN A 68 3.77 -1.57 10.64
C GLN A 68 3.77 -0.80 11.96
N LEU A 69 2.80 -1.05 12.84
CA LEU A 69 2.67 -0.38 14.13
C LEU A 69 3.64 -0.90 15.20
N LEU A 70 4.16 -2.11 15.03
CA LEU A 70 5.08 -2.76 15.98
C LEU A 70 6.57 -2.51 15.67
N ALA A 71 6.86 -1.80 14.57
CA ALA A 71 8.21 -1.59 14.03
C ALA A 71 8.85 -0.28 14.48
#